data_AF-A0AA87ZZC3-F1
#
_entry.id   AF-A0AA87ZZC3-F1
#
_cell.length_a   1.000
_cell.length_b   1.000
_cell.length_c   1.000
_cell.angle_alpha   90.00
_cell.angle_beta   90.00
_cell.angle_gamma   90.00
#
_symmetry.space_group_name_H-M   'P 1'
#
loop_
_entity.id
_entity.type
_entity.pdbx_description
1 polymer ?
#
loop_
_entity_poly.entity_id
_entity_poly.type
_entity_poly.pdbx_seq_one_letter_code
_entity_poly.pdbx_strand_id
1 'polypeptide(L)'
;MLTLWLQALRFYNCNNLQLNGFTSLNRPSKHIGLQSCSNVSVSHLHIRVPKTSPNTDGILISGSSQINIFHSIIGTGDAIKSGSSHINIILVACGPGHGISVGSLGIGGGNHIVEEVHVRNCSFIGTTNGARIKTRKVISILITSVRYFVLLSPNLSSYNNVHPNF
;
A
#
# COMPACT_ATOMS: atom_id res chain seq x y z
N MET A 1 -22.60 3.60 10.51
CA MET A 1 -21.80 2.36 10.70
C MET A 1 -20.33 2.71 10.42
N LEU A 2 -19.51 2.75 11.47
CA LEU A 2 -18.33 3.63 11.58
C LEU A 2 -17.04 2.82 11.83
N THR A 3 -16.71 1.84 10.97
CA THR A 3 -15.59 0.92 11.20
C THR A 3 -14.48 0.94 10.13
N LEU A 4 -14.51 1.84 9.13
CA LEU A 4 -13.57 1.81 7.99
C LEU A 4 -12.29 2.68 8.14
N TRP A 5 -12.10 3.35 9.28
CA TRP A 5 -11.01 4.32 9.47
C TRP A 5 -10.09 4.07 10.67
N LEU A 6 -10.28 3.01 11.45
CA LEU A 6 -9.34 2.71 12.53
C LEU A 6 -8.01 2.21 11.95
N GLN A 7 -6.95 2.92 12.29
CA GLN A 7 -5.56 2.55 12.01
C GLN A 7 -4.87 2.30 13.35
N ALA A 8 -3.92 1.37 13.41
CA ALA A 8 -3.15 1.15 14.63
C ALA A 8 -2.25 2.34 14.96
N LEU A 9 -1.65 2.92 13.94
CA LEU A 9 -0.83 4.12 14.02
C LEU A 9 -1.13 5.00 12.81
N ARG A 10 -1.43 6.28 13.04
CA ARG A 10 -1.69 7.25 11.98
C ARG A 10 -0.74 8.41 12.12
N PHE A 11 0.00 8.70 11.06
CA PHE A 11 0.74 9.93 10.89
C PHE A 11 -0.05 10.83 9.95
N TYR A 12 -0.37 12.03 10.44
CA TYR A 12 -1.14 13.02 9.71
C TYR A 12 -0.37 14.34 9.68
N ASN A 13 -0.06 14.83 8.49
CA ASN A 13 0.73 16.05 8.29
C ASN A 13 2.12 15.99 8.96
N CYS A 14 2.71 14.79 8.99
CA CYS A 14 4.03 14.56 9.55
C CYS A 14 5.06 14.55 8.43
N ASN A 15 5.92 15.58 8.39
CA ASN A 15 6.99 15.68 7.40
C ASN A 15 8.33 15.32 8.02
N ASN A 16 9.27 14.82 7.21
CA ASN A 16 10.61 14.40 7.66
C ASN A 16 10.55 13.31 8.74
N LEU A 17 9.60 12.38 8.60
CA LEU A 17 9.36 11.30 9.56
C LEU A 17 10.27 10.10 9.27
N GLN A 18 10.84 9.51 10.31
CA GLN A 18 11.51 8.22 10.25
C GLN A 18 10.83 7.24 11.20
N LEU A 19 10.39 6.10 10.66
CA LEU A 19 9.85 4.98 11.43
C LEU A 19 10.74 3.76 11.20
N ASN A 20 11.45 3.32 12.25
CA ASN A 20 12.40 2.22 12.16
C ASN A 20 12.16 1.17 13.26
N GLY A 21 12.27 -0.12 12.92
CA GLY A 21 12.27 -1.22 13.88
C GLY A 21 10.92 -1.47 14.57
N PHE A 22 9.83 -0.98 13.98
CA PHE A 22 8.50 -1.07 14.56
C PHE A 22 7.87 -2.44 14.30
N THR A 23 7.16 -3.00 15.29
CA THR A 23 6.37 -4.22 15.13
C THR A 23 4.91 -3.96 15.45
N SER A 24 4.00 -4.38 14.55
CA SER A 24 2.56 -4.28 14.74
C SER A 24 1.92 -5.67 14.69
N LEU A 25 1.18 -6.04 15.73
CA LEU A 25 0.62 -7.38 15.90
C LEU A 25 -0.92 -7.36 15.95
N ASN A 26 -1.55 -8.33 15.30
CA ASN A 26 -2.94 -8.77 15.52
C ASN A 26 -3.99 -7.66 15.49
N ARG A 27 -3.87 -6.68 14.59
CA ARG A 27 -4.87 -5.64 14.44
C ARG A 27 -5.97 -6.04 13.45
N PRO A 28 -7.25 -5.86 13.79
CA PRO A 28 -8.31 -5.83 12.79
C PRO A 28 -8.19 -4.50 12.01
N SER A 29 -8.22 -4.59 10.67
CA SER A 29 -8.09 -3.46 9.74
C SER A 29 -6.66 -2.91 9.54
N LYS A 30 -6.49 -1.59 9.41
CA LYS A 30 -5.26 -0.96 8.88
C LYS A 30 -4.18 -0.85 9.96
N HIS A 31 -2.93 -1.17 9.65
CA HIS A 31 -1.85 -1.06 10.63
C HIS A 31 -1.29 0.36 10.69
N ILE A 32 -0.77 0.88 9.59
CA ILE A 32 -0.14 2.19 9.53
C ILE A 32 -0.83 3.04 8.46
N GLY A 33 -1.12 4.30 8.76
CA GLY A 33 -1.49 5.28 7.76
C GLY A 33 -0.53 6.46 7.71
N LEU A 34 -0.11 6.80 6.49
CA LEU A 34 0.64 7.99 6.15
C LEU A 34 -0.29 8.90 5.35
N GLN A 35 -0.75 9.98 5.96
CA GLN A 35 -1.68 10.91 5.34
C GLN A 35 -1.14 12.33 5.35
N SER A 36 -1.17 12.98 4.19
CA SER A 36 -0.66 14.35 4.02
C SER A 36 0.80 14.49 4.50
N CYS A 37 1.60 13.43 4.38
CA CYS A 37 2.98 13.40 4.85
C CYS A 37 3.94 13.61 3.67
N SER A 38 5.11 14.17 3.95
CA SER A 38 6.18 14.34 2.97
C SER A 38 7.54 13.97 3.54
N ASN A 39 8.40 13.38 2.72
CA ASN A 39 9.73 12.92 3.11
C ASN A 39 9.67 11.96 4.31
N VAL A 40 9.08 10.79 4.09
CA VAL A 40 8.92 9.76 5.13
C VAL A 40 9.75 8.53 4.77
N SER A 41 10.51 8.03 5.74
CA SER A 41 11.24 6.77 5.65
C SER A 41 10.66 5.75 6.63
N VAL A 42 10.25 4.58 6.13
CA VAL A 42 9.79 3.45 6.93
C VAL A 42 10.71 2.26 6.65
N SER A 43 11.33 1.71 7.69
CA SER A 43 12.31 0.64 7.56
C SER A 43 12.24 -0.39 8.66
N HIS A 44 12.62 -1.63 8.37
CA HIS A 44 12.66 -2.73 9.36
C HIS A 44 11.32 -2.91 10.09
N LEU A 45 10.22 -2.68 9.37
CA LEU A 45 8.86 -2.84 9.89
C LEU A 45 8.47 -4.32 9.87
N HIS A 46 7.83 -4.79 10.94
CA HIS A 46 7.24 -6.11 11.01
C HIS A 46 5.75 -6.03 11.34
N ILE A 47 4.89 -6.26 10.34
CA ILE A 47 3.45 -6.41 10.54
C ILE A 47 3.11 -7.90 10.55
N ARG A 48 2.53 -8.39 11.64
CA ARG A 48 2.03 -9.78 11.75
C ARG A 48 0.54 -9.79 11.98
N VAL A 49 -0.16 -10.55 11.14
CA VAL A 49 -1.61 -10.68 11.16
C VAL A 49 -1.97 -12.17 11.07
N PRO A 50 -2.97 -12.66 11.83
CA PRO A 50 -3.51 -14.01 11.63
C PRO A 50 -4.08 -14.14 10.21
N LYS A 51 -3.91 -15.31 9.58
CA LYS A 51 -4.35 -15.59 8.19
C LYS A 51 -5.85 -15.29 7.94
N THR A 52 -6.67 -15.37 8.98
CA THR A 52 -8.14 -15.18 8.90
C THR A 52 -8.58 -13.74 9.07
N SER A 53 -7.67 -12.78 9.29
CA SER A 53 -8.04 -11.40 9.59
C SER A 53 -8.60 -10.68 8.34
N PRO A 54 -9.82 -10.15 8.38
CA PRO A 54 -10.42 -9.48 7.22
C PRO A 54 -9.85 -8.07 7.01
N ASN A 55 -9.59 -7.72 5.74
CA ASN A 55 -9.38 -6.34 5.25
C ASN A 55 -8.28 -5.52 5.96
N THR A 56 -7.07 -6.04 6.05
CA THR A 56 -5.93 -5.31 6.62
C THR A 56 -5.10 -4.67 5.49
N ASP A 57 -5.08 -3.34 5.37
CA ASP A 57 -3.96 -2.71 4.64
C ASP A 57 -2.81 -2.57 5.66
N GLY A 58 -1.59 -2.97 5.30
CA GLY A 58 -0.40 -2.87 6.13
C GLY A 58 -0.04 -1.41 6.29
N ILE A 59 0.32 -0.78 5.18
CA ILE A 59 0.53 0.66 5.07
C ILE A 59 -0.47 1.24 4.07
N LEU A 60 -1.25 2.20 4.56
CA LEU A 60 -2.10 3.05 3.73
C LEU A 60 -1.41 4.40 3.51
N ILE A 61 -1.12 4.73 2.26
CA ILE A 61 -0.54 6.02 1.87
C ILE A 61 -1.62 6.85 1.17
N SER A 62 -1.83 8.10 1.57
CA SER A 62 -2.82 8.98 0.95
C SER A 62 -2.36 10.44 0.97
N GLY A 63 -2.51 11.16 -0.14
CA GLY A 63 -2.15 12.58 -0.20
C GLY A 63 -0.69 12.86 0.20
N SER A 64 0.21 11.90 0.01
CA SER A 64 1.56 11.93 0.60
C SER A 64 2.64 11.79 -0.47
N SER A 65 3.79 12.42 -0.28
CA SER A 65 4.86 12.47 -1.27
C SER A 65 6.23 12.08 -0.71
N GLN A 66 7.13 11.60 -1.56
CA GLN A 66 8.51 11.24 -1.17
C GLN A 66 8.52 10.23 -0.01
N ILE A 67 7.84 9.10 -0.23
CA ILE A 67 7.72 8.03 0.77
C ILE A 67 8.62 6.88 0.37
N ASN A 68 9.49 6.47 1.28
CA ASN A 68 10.39 5.34 1.09
C ASN A 68 10.06 4.25 2.12
N ILE A 69 9.67 3.07 1.66
CA ILE A 69 9.42 1.89 2.49
C ILE A 69 10.42 0.83 2.09
N PHE A 70 11.22 0.33 3.03
CA PHE A 70 12.24 -0.66 2.71
C PHE A 70 12.54 -1.67 3.82
N HIS A 71 13.17 -2.80 3.44
CA HIS A 71 13.65 -3.84 4.36
C HIS A 71 12.59 -4.27 5.39
N SER A 72 11.37 -4.55 4.93
CA SER A 72 10.20 -4.74 5.81
C SER A 72 9.44 -6.03 5.50
N ILE A 73 8.80 -6.60 6.52
CA ILE A 73 7.92 -7.76 6.41
C ILE A 73 6.50 -7.29 6.75
N ILE A 74 5.65 -7.26 5.74
CA ILE A 74 4.27 -6.83 5.84
C ILE A 74 3.38 -8.05 5.64
N GLY A 75 2.88 -8.60 6.74
CA GLY A 75 1.99 -9.78 6.76
C GLY A 75 0.59 -9.54 6.20
N THR A 76 0.44 -8.58 5.27
CA THR A 76 -0.76 -8.24 4.52
C THR A 76 -0.40 -7.48 3.23
N GLY A 77 -1.35 -6.81 2.56
CA GLY A 77 -1.12 -5.95 1.40
C GLY A 77 -1.05 -4.46 1.74
N ASP A 78 -0.55 -3.63 0.81
CA ASP A 78 -0.47 -2.17 0.96
C ASP A 78 -1.40 -1.44 -0.01
N ALA A 79 -1.74 -0.19 0.32
CA ALA A 79 -2.63 0.64 -0.50
C ALA A 79 -2.12 2.08 -0.65
N ILE A 80 -1.90 2.50 -1.90
CA ILE A 80 -1.51 3.85 -2.29
C ILE A 80 -2.73 4.56 -2.87
N LYS A 81 -3.21 5.62 -2.23
CA LYS A 81 -4.42 6.36 -2.59
C LYS A 81 -4.10 7.65 -3.34
N SER A 82 -5.15 8.27 -3.86
CA SER A 82 -5.10 9.55 -4.58
C SER A 82 -4.32 10.63 -3.84
N GLY A 83 -3.71 11.54 -4.62
CA GLY A 83 -2.86 12.62 -4.16
C GLY A 83 -1.47 12.18 -3.71
N SER A 84 -1.06 10.93 -4.00
CA SER A 84 0.24 10.40 -3.60
C SER A 84 1.22 10.38 -4.76
N SER A 85 2.48 10.74 -4.51
CA SER A 85 3.53 10.80 -5.53
C SER A 85 4.91 10.40 -5.02
N HIS A 86 5.80 9.94 -5.90
CA HIS A 86 7.20 9.61 -5.54
C HIS A 86 7.27 8.58 -4.39
N ILE A 87 6.66 7.42 -4.62
CA ILE A 87 6.56 6.35 -3.63
C ILE A 87 7.50 5.22 -4.03
N ASN A 88 8.47 4.89 -3.17
CA ASN A 88 9.37 3.78 -3.37
C ASN A 88 9.11 2.68 -2.34
N ILE A 89 8.85 1.46 -2.79
CA ILE A 89 8.70 0.26 -1.95
C ILE A 89 9.73 -0.76 -2.41
N ILE A 90 10.74 -1.03 -1.58
CA ILE A 90 11.94 -1.75 -1.98
C ILE A 90 12.29 -2.84 -0.97
N LEU A 91 12.58 -4.07 -1.42
CA LEU A 91 12.98 -5.17 -0.52
C LEU A 91 11.94 -5.42 0.59
N VAL A 92 10.67 -5.48 0.19
CA VAL A 92 9.55 -5.77 1.10
C VAL A 92 8.99 -7.16 0.82
N ALA A 93 8.82 -7.94 1.88
CA ALA A 93 8.05 -9.18 1.84
C ALA A 93 6.60 -8.88 2.19
N CYS A 94 5.68 -9.12 1.26
CA CYS A 94 4.26 -8.78 1.35
C CYS A 94 3.41 -10.06 1.35
N GLY A 95 2.49 -10.17 2.30
CA GLY A 95 1.47 -11.22 2.35
C GLY A 95 1.52 -12.13 3.59
N PRO A 96 0.48 -12.96 3.79
CA PRO A 96 -0.65 -13.21 2.87
C PRO A 96 -1.63 -12.03 2.80
N GLY A 97 -2.31 -11.82 1.67
CA GLY A 97 -3.22 -10.66 1.51
C GLY A 97 -3.45 -10.27 0.05
N HIS A 98 -3.73 -8.99 -0.20
CA HIS A 98 -4.08 -8.47 -1.53
C HIS A 98 -2.88 -8.01 -2.39
N GLY A 99 -1.66 -8.08 -1.85
CA GLY A 99 -0.48 -7.53 -2.49
C GLY A 99 -0.39 -6.00 -2.35
N ILE A 100 0.52 -5.39 -3.10
CA ILE A 100 0.72 -3.93 -3.11
C ILE A 100 -0.16 -3.34 -4.19
N SER A 101 -0.93 -2.30 -3.83
CA SER A 101 -1.89 -1.74 -4.78
C SER A 101 -1.94 -0.22 -4.84
N VAL A 102 -2.10 0.29 -6.06
CA VAL A 102 -2.59 1.65 -6.28
C VAL A 102 -4.11 1.62 -6.33
N GLY A 103 -4.74 2.46 -5.52
CA GLY A 103 -6.19 2.62 -5.41
C GLY A 103 -6.85 1.79 -4.30
N SER A 104 -8.16 1.60 -4.32
CA SER A 104 -9.08 2.07 -5.36
C SER A 104 -9.09 3.59 -5.53
N LEU A 105 -8.99 4.03 -6.78
CA LEU A 105 -9.16 5.43 -7.19
C LEU A 105 -10.57 5.65 -7.74
N GLY A 106 -11.04 6.89 -7.75
CA GLY A 106 -12.38 7.24 -8.22
C GLY A 106 -13.49 7.09 -7.17
N ILE A 107 -13.15 6.84 -5.91
CA ILE A 107 -14.16 6.88 -4.83
C ILE A 107 -14.39 8.35 -4.44
N GLY A 108 -15.65 8.77 -4.37
CA GLY A 108 -16.03 10.14 -3.96
C GLY A 108 -16.04 11.19 -5.08
N GLY A 109 -15.86 10.79 -6.34
CA GLY A 109 -15.82 11.71 -7.48
C GLY A 109 -14.52 12.53 -7.56
N GLY A 110 -14.50 13.56 -8.42
CA GLY A 110 -13.34 14.44 -8.61
C GLY A 110 -12.18 13.82 -9.40
N ASN A 111 -11.06 14.53 -9.41
CA ASN A 111 -9.82 14.11 -10.07
C ASN A 111 -8.98 13.27 -9.12
N HIS A 112 -8.53 12.10 -9.57
CA HIS A 112 -7.65 11.23 -8.79
C HIS A 112 -6.30 11.11 -9.47
N ILE A 113 -5.23 11.45 -8.76
CA ILE A 113 -3.86 11.46 -9.29
C ILE A 113 -2.97 10.59 -8.41
N VAL A 114 -2.25 9.66 -9.01
CA VAL A 114 -1.14 8.93 -8.38
C VAL A 114 0.00 8.83 -9.39
N GLU A 115 1.20 9.22 -9.00
CA GLU A 115 2.34 9.31 -9.93
C GLU A 115 3.65 8.81 -9.30
N GLU A 116 4.59 8.38 -10.14
CA GLU A 116 5.96 8.00 -9.71
C GLU A 116 5.96 6.97 -8.57
N VAL A 117 5.27 5.84 -8.78
CA VAL A 117 5.23 4.72 -7.83
C VAL A 117 6.14 3.60 -8.31
N HIS A 118 7.16 3.28 -7.52
CA HIS A 118 8.14 2.25 -7.82
C HIS A 118 8.14 1.17 -6.76
N VAL A 119 7.81 -0.05 -7.16
CA VAL A 119 7.87 -1.24 -6.31
C VAL A 119 8.95 -2.16 -6.87
N ARG A 120 10.01 -2.41 -6.11
CA ARG A 120 11.22 -3.09 -6.60
C ARG A 120 11.70 -4.16 -5.62
N ASN A 121 12.16 -5.29 -6.14
CA ASN A 121 12.74 -6.39 -5.35
C ASN A 121 11.85 -6.84 -4.18
N CYS A 122 10.53 -6.78 -4.38
CA CYS A 122 9.55 -7.22 -3.38
C CYS A 122 9.12 -8.66 -3.67
N SER A 123 8.82 -9.41 -2.61
CA SER A 123 8.30 -10.78 -2.70
C SER A 123 6.86 -10.83 -2.21
N PHE A 124 6.00 -11.53 -2.95
CA PHE A 124 4.58 -11.67 -2.64
C PHE A 124 4.27 -13.11 -2.26
N ILE A 125 3.97 -13.36 -0.98
CA ILE A 125 3.85 -14.70 -0.39
C ILE A 125 2.42 -14.92 0.05
N GLY A 126 1.73 -15.90 -0.56
CA GLY A 126 0.34 -16.22 -0.22
C GLY A 126 -0.63 -15.06 -0.48
N THR A 127 -0.31 -14.19 -1.43
CA THR A 127 -1.14 -13.06 -1.83
C THR A 127 -2.06 -13.41 -3.00
N THR A 128 -3.25 -12.83 -3.04
CA THR A 128 -4.18 -13.03 -4.16
C THR A 128 -3.72 -12.32 -5.45
N ASN A 129 -2.93 -11.25 -5.30
CA ASN A 129 -2.32 -10.49 -6.39
C ASN A 129 -0.89 -10.14 -5.97
N GLY A 130 0.03 -9.98 -6.93
CA GLY A 130 1.33 -9.36 -6.68
C GLY A 130 1.17 -7.85 -6.54
N ALA A 131 1.34 -7.16 -7.65
CA ALA A 131 0.99 -5.74 -7.77
C ALA A 131 -0.37 -5.56 -8.45
N ARG A 132 -1.12 -4.52 -8.07
CA ARG A 132 -2.44 -4.25 -8.67
C ARG A 132 -2.81 -2.78 -8.72
N ILE A 133 -3.45 -2.36 -9.80
CA ILE A 133 -4.12 -1.05 -9.90
C ILE A 133 -5.63 -1.28 -9.84
N LYS A 134 -6.33 -0.52 -8.99
CA LYS A 134 -7.79 -0.56 -8.80
C LYS A 134 -8.38 0.82 -9.10
N THR A 135 -9.31 0.90 -10.04
CA THR A 135 -10.03 2.14 -10.38
C THR A 135 -11.54 1.91 -10.36
N ARG A 136 -12.31 3.00 -10.25
CA ARG A 136 -13.76 3.06 -10.47
C ARG A 136 -14.05 4.17 -11.48
N LYS A 137 -15.23 4.12 -12.11
CA LYS A 137 -15.67 5.14 -13.06
C LYS A 137 -15.82 6.52 -12.38
N VAL A 138 -15.06 7.51 -12.85
CA VAL A 138 -15.14 8.93 -12.44
C VAL A 138 -14.80 9.86 -13.60
N ILE A 139 -14.81 11.17 -13.33
CA ILE A 139 -14.50 12.25 -14.28
C ILE A 139 -13.07 12.11 -14.82
N SER A 140 -12.07 11.95 -13.95
CA SER A 140 -10.70 11.69 -14.38
C SER A 140 -9.87 10.91 -13.37
N ILE A 141 -9.05 9.99 -13.88
CA ILE A 141 -8.00 9.29 -13.13
C ILE A 141 -6.72 9.44 -13.95
N LEU A 142 -5.67 9.98 -13.32
CA LEU A 142 -4.33 10.02 -13.87
C LEU A 142 -3.42 9.10 -13.06
N ILE A 143 -2.83 8.11 -13.73
CA ILE A 143 -1.80 7.24 -13.17
C ILE A 143 -0.61 7.27 -14.12
N THR A 144 0.53 7.77 -13.66
CA THR A 144 1.75 7.92 -14.47
C THR A 144 2.95 7.30 -13.76
N SER A 145 3.90 6.78 -14.55
CA SER A 145 5.17 6.26 -14.06
C SER A 145 5.07 5.25 -12.90
N VAL A 146 4.15 4.27 -13.01
CA VAL A 146 4.06 3.16 -12.06
C VAL A 146 4.87 1.97 -12.58
N ARG A 147 5.89 1.54 -11.83
CA ARG A 147 6.77 0.42 -12.22
C ARG A 147 6.83 -0.64 -11.12
N TYR A 148 6.58 -1.88 -11.51
CA TYR A 148 6.70 -3.06 -10.65
C TYR A 148 7.84 -3.96 -11.17
N PHE A 149 8.93 -4.06 -10.42
CA PHE A 149 10.03 -5.00 -10.67
C PHE A 149 10.08 -5.98 -9.50
N VAL A 150 9.41 -7.12 -9.64
CA VAL A 150 9.04 -7.98 -8.51
C VAL A 150 9.65 -9.36 -8.64
N LEU A 151 10.11 -9.91 -7.52
CA LEU A 151 10.56 -11.30 -7.45
C LEU A 151 9.33 -12.15 -7.10
N LEU A 152 8.84 -12.90 -8.08
CA LEU A 152 7.60 -13.66 -7.95
C LEU A 152 7.84 -14.92 -7.11
N SER A 153 6.91 -15.20 -6.18
CA SER A 153 6.88 -16.52 -5.53
C SER A 153 6.17 -17.52 -6.46
N PRO A 154 6.52 -18.81 -6.41
CA PRO A 154 5.95 -19.83 -7.30
C PRO A 154 4.45 -20.08 -7.11
N ASN A 155 3.81 -19.49 -6.09
CA ASN A 155 2.41 -19.74 -5.71
C ASN A 155 1.51 -18.49 -5.82
N LEU A 156 1.81 -17.52 -6.70
CA LEU A 156 0.87 -16.43 -6.96
C LEU A 156 -0.40 -16.96 -7.65
N SER A 157 -1.57 -16.61 -7.12
CA SER A 157 -2.85 -16.94 -7.76
C SER A 157 -3.16 -16.08 -8.99
N SER A 158 -2.52 -14.90 -9.13
CA SER A 158 -2.62 -14.08 -10.35
C SER A 158 -1.47 -13.07 -10.47
N TYR A 159 -0.91 -12.93 -11.67
CA TYR A 159 0.21 -12.03 -11.96
C TYR A 159 -0.28 -10.64 -12.37
N ASN A 160 0.23 -9.58 -11.72
CA ASN A 160 0.11 -8.16 -12.11
C ASN A 160 -1.16 -7.78 -12.88
N ASN A 161 -2.31 -7.77 -12.19
CA ASN A 161 -3.57 -7.42 -12.83
C ASN A 161 -3.85 -5.92 -12.72
N VAL A 162 -4.18 -5.30 -13.86
CA VAL A 162 -4.96 -4.06 -13.86
C VAL A 162 -6.42 -4.49 -13.92
N HIS A 163 -7.16 -4.31 -12.83
CA HIS A 163 -8.59 -4.59 -12.80
C HIS A 163 -9.35 -3.26 -12.95
N PRO A 164 -9.83 -2.90 -14.16
CA PRO A 164 -10.94 -1.98 -14.26
C PRO A 164 -12.15 -2.72 -13.70
N ASN A 165 -12.47 -2.49 -12.43
CA ASN A 165 -13.76 -2.94 -11.91
C ASN A 165 -14.82 -2.05 -12.56
N PHE A 166 -15.46 -2.59 -13.61
CA PHE A 166 -16.73 -2.07 -14.12
C PHE A 166 -17.82 -2.28 -13.06
#